data_AF-A0A7C5FPJ2-F1
#
_entry.id   AF-A0A7C5FPJ2-F1
#
_cell.length_a   1.000
_cell.length_b   1.000
_cell.length_c   1.000
_cell.angle_alpha   90.00
_cell.angle_beta   90.00
_cell.angle_gamma   90.00
#
_symmetry.space_group_name_H-M   'P 1'
#
loop_
_entity.id
_entity.type
_entity.pdbx_description
1 polymer ?
#
loop_
_entity_poly.entity_id
_entity_poly.type
_entity_poly.pdbx_seq_one_letter_code
_entity_poly.pdbx_strand_id
1 'polypeptide(L)'
;SFVTLAFLIALAYYFKVSKTGRTGLTTQLAALITFTLGLMVYEHLTNYAIFVAVLTIVILEIKPRLQTLERNISPVDVQAVTLLLVMSFIVLPILPDEMLGPYNLFNPYKTWLMAVIIALISFIGYIAIKTLGQKYGIFLTGAAGGFISSTAVSISLSKMFQKQYHLLNNYSGGIAIASTFMYIRVLFETFVINPDLALHLLPAYLGASISGLLLSWYFFAKSPSAHIDLTKSNIAKNPLQLSEALKFGLLFGIIYGAIAFIQSRYGDMGVYIVSFISGISDVDAITLSLSQMANDGKLLLDISAYGIIIASVTNSFVKLAIVFWLGGLRLGLRIALFFLVTLGIMGVGYLWQLHIG
;
A
#
# COMPACT_ATOMS: atom_id res chain seq x y z
N SER A 1 -18.34 -38.28 36.09
CA SER A 1 -18.25 -36.87 36.54
C SER A 1 -18.02 -35.85 35.43
N PHE A 2 -17.17 -36.09 34.42
CA PHE A 2 -16.96 -35.10 33.33
C PHE A 2 -18.22 -34.85 32.48
N VAL A 3 -18.94 -35.91 32.12
CA VAL A 3 -20.17 -35.83 31.31
C VAL A 3 -21.28 -35.04 32.01
N THR A 4 -21.45 -35.22 33.33
CA THR A 4 -22.42 -34.48 34.12
C THR A 4 -22.08 -32.99 34.22
N LEU A 5 -20.80 -32.65 34.36
CA LEU A 5 -20.34 -31.26 34.37
C LEU A 5 -20.49 -30.60 32.98
N ALA A 6 -20.13 -31.32 31.91
CA ALA A 6 -20.32 -30.85 30.53
C ALA A 6 -21.80 -30.62 30.20
N PHE A 7 -22.68 -31.50 30.66
CA PHE A 7 -24.13 -31.34 30.51
C PHE A 7 -24.66 -30.10 31.26
N LEU A 8 -24.24 -29.88 32.51
CA LEU A 8 -24.60 -28.69 33.29
C LEU A 8 -24.14 -27.40 32.61
N ILE A 9 -22.92 -27.38 32.07
CA ILE A 9 -22.35 -26.22 31.37
C ILE A 9 -23.09 -25.97 30.04
N ALA A 10 -23.44 -27.02 29.29
CA ALA A 10 -24.24 -26.91 28.07
C ALA A 10 -25.65 -26.36 28.37
N LEU A 11 -26.29 -26.83 29.45
CA LEU A 11 -27.59 -26.33 29.90
C LEU A 11 -27.52 -24.85 30.30
N ALA A 12 -26.48 -24.48 31.07
CA ALA A 12 -26.24 -23.09 31.47
C ALA A 12 -25.96 -22.17 30.26
N TYR A 13 -25.26 -22.66 29.23
CA TYR A 13 -25.04 -21.93 27.98
C TYR A 13 -26.35 -21.74 27.21
N TYR A 14 -27.15 -22.80 27.08
CA TYR A 14 -28.45 -22.74 26.40
C TYR A 14 -29.37 -21.69 27.04
N PHE A 15 -29.48 -21.71 28.38
CA PHE A 15 -30.26 -20.70 29.11
C PHE A 15 -29.70 -19.28 28.94
N LYS A 16 -28.38 -19.11 28.95
CA LYS A 16 -27.72 -17.81 28.75
C LYS A 16 -28.01 -17.25 27.35
N VAL A 17 -27.88 -18.06 26.31
CA VAL A 17 -28.12 -17.64 24.92
C VAL A 17 -29.60 -17.30 24.72
N SER A 18 -30.50 -18.13 25.24
CA SER A 18 -31.96 -17.92 25.14
C SER A 18 -32.44 -16.64 25.86
N LYS A 19 -31.89 -16.31 27.04
CA LYS A 19 -32.30 -15.11 27.79
C LYS A 19 -31.59 -13.81 27.41
N THR A 20 -30.32 -13.86 27.01
CA THR A 20 -29.49 -12.65 26.85
C THR A 20 -29.05 -12.39 25.42
N GLY A 21 -29.25 -13.34 24.49
CA GLY A 21 -28.81 -13.23 23.10
C GLY A 21 -27.28 -13.18 22.90
N ARG A 22 -26.48 -13.28 23.97
CA ARG A 22 -25.01 -13.21 23.93
C ARG A 22 -24.39 -14.59 23.69
N THR A 23 -23.75 -14.78 22.54
CA THR A 23 -23.22 -16.07 22.04
C THR A 23 -21.79 -16.42 22.49
N GLY A 24 -21.28 -15.82 23.56
CA GLY A 24 -19.91 -16.06 24.00
C GLY A 24 -19.71 -17.40 24.74
N LEU A 25 -18.94 -18.32 24.13
CA LEU A 25 -18.59 -19.68 24.63
C LEU A 25 -17.38 -19.75 25.58
N THR A 26 -16.59 -18.68 25.67
CA THR A 26 -15.31 -18.67 26.42
C THR A 26 -15.44 -19.02 27.91
N THR A 27 -16.56 -18.70 28.57
CA THR A 27 -16.77 -19.00 29.99
C THR A 27 -16.98 -20.50 30.21
N GLN A 28 -17.68 -21.15 29.27
CA GLN A 28 -17.95 -22.58 29.28
C GLN A 28 -16.67 -23.38 29.06
N LEU A 29 -15.84 -22.94 28.10
CA LEU A 29 -14.54 -23.54 27.84
C LEU A 29 -13.59 -23.38 29.03
N ALA A 30 -13.55 -22.21 29.67
CA ALA A 30 -12.74 -21.99 30.87
C ALA A 30 -13.14 -22.95 32.01
N ALA A 31 -14.45 -23.13 32.27
CA ALA A 31 -14.94 -24.05 33.29
C ALA A 31 -14.57 -25.52 33.02
N LEU A 32 -14.64 -25.96 31.74
CA LEU A 32 -14.18 -27.29 31.33
C LEU A 32 -12.68 -27.45 31.54
N ILE A 33 -11.88 -26.46 31.15
CA ILE A 33 -10.42 -26.48 31.36
C ILE A 33 -10.08 -26.53 32.86
N THR A 34 -10.74 -25.74 33.70
CA THR A 34 -10.54 -25.77 35.17
C THR A 34 -10.83 -27.13 35.77
N PHE A 35 -11.87 -27.83 35.31
CA PHE A 35 -12.14 -29.20 35.75
C PHE A 35 -11.03 -30.16 35.30
N THR A 36 -10.60 -30.08 34.03
CA THR A 36 -9.52 -30.92 33.50
C THR A 36 -8.21 -30.70 34.23
N LEU A 37 -7.92 -29.47 34.65
CA LEU A 37 -6.75 -29.14 35.47
C LEU A 37 -6.78 -29.86 36.83
N GLY A 38 -7.93 -29.90 37.50
CA GLY A 38 -8.10 -30.65 38.75
C GLY A 38 -7.86 -32.16 38.56
N LEU A 39 -8.30 -32.71 37.42
CA LEU A 39 -8.10 -34.12 37.07
C LEU A 39 -6.62 -34.42 36.75
N MET A 40 -5.92 -33.51 36.06
CA MET A 40 -4.48 -33.63 35.82
C MET A 40 -3.66 -33.65 37.11
N VAL A 41 -4.05 -32.87 38.12
CA VAL A 41 -3.38 -32.89 39.43
C VAL A 41 -3.64 -34.21 40.16
N TYR A 42 -4.85 -34.76 40.05
CA TYR A 42 -5.21 -36.06 40.62
C TYR A 42 -4.38 -37.21 40.01
N GLU A 43 -4.15 -37.19 38.69
CA GLU A 43 -3.34 -38.19 37.96
C GLU A 43 -1.82 -37.93 38.04
N HIS A 44 -1.37 -37.09 38.98
CA HIS A 44 0.05 -36.73 39.16
C HIS A 44 0.73 -36.05 37.94
N LEU A 45 -0.04 -35.48 37.01
CA LEU A 45 0.45 -34.73 35.83
C LEU A 45 0.65 -33.23 36.14
N THR A 46 1.26 -32.92 37.29
CA THR A 46 1.30 -31.56 37.85
C THR A 46 1.97 -30.54 36.94
N ASN A 47 3.04 -30.92 36.23
CA ASN A 47 3.75 -30.03 35.31
C ASN A 47 2.88 -29.59 34.12
N TYR A 48 2.10 -30.51 33.55
CA TYR A 48 1.17 -30.20 32.46
C TYR A 48 -0.01 -29.37 32.96
N ALA A 49 -0.51 -29.65 34.17
CA ALA A 49 -1.56 -28.85 34.80
C ALA A 49 -1.11 -27.39 34.98
N ILE A 50 0.11 -27.17 35.50
CA ILE A 50 0.67 -25.82 35.65
C ILE A 50 0.80 -25.13 34.29
N PHE A 51 1.32 -25.80 33.28
CA PHE A 51 1.47 -25.24 31.94
C PHE A 51 0.11 -24.82 31.33
N VAL A 52 -0.88 -25.72 31.34
CA VAL A 52 -2.22 -25.46 30.80
C VAL A 52 -2.91 -24.36 31.60
N ALA A 53 -2.76 -24.32 32.93
CA ALA A 53 -3.33 -23.28 33.78
C ALA A 53 -2.76 -21.90 33.43
N VAL A 54 -1.44 -21.77 33.36
CA VAL A 54 -0.77 -20.52 33.00
C VAL A 54 -1.18 -20.07 31.59
N LEU A 55 -1.18 -20.98 30.62
CA LEU A 55 -1.56 -20.67 29.24
C LEU A 55 -3.03 -20.22 29.14
N THR A 56 -3.92 -20.83 29.92
CA THR A 56 -5.33 -20.45 30.00
C THR A 56 -5.51 -19.06 30.63
N ILE A 57 -4.77 -18.75 31.69
CA ILE A 57 -4.76 -17.41 32.32
C ILE A 57 -4.30 -16.34 31.32
N VAL A 58 -3.19 -16.58 30.62
CA VAL A 58 -2.65 -15.66 29.59
C VAL A 58 -3.69 -15.41 28.49
N ILE A 59 -4.35 -16.46 27.99
CA ILE A 59 -5.40 -16.32 26.97
C ILE A 59 -6.59 -15.50 27.51
N LEU A 60 -7.03 -15.76 28.75
CA LEU A 60 -8.13 -15.03 29.37
C LEU A 60 -7.79 -13.55 29.59
N GLU A 61 -6.55 -13.24 29.91
CA GLU A 61 -6.09 -11.87 30.17
C GLU A 61 -5.92 -11.05 28.89
N ILE A 62 -5.56 -11.69 27.78
CA ILE A 62 -5.47 -11.04 26.46
C ILE A 62 -6.87 -10.81 25.84
N LYS A 63 -7.87 -11.62 26.21
CA LYS A 63 -9.22 -11.58 25.63
C LYS A 63 -9.90 -10.20 25.62
N PRO A 64 -9.90 -9.38 26.69
CA PRO A 64 -10.50 -8.05 26.66
C PRO A 64 -9.85 -7.13 25.61
N ARG A 65 -8.52 -7.27 25.40
CA ARG A 65 -7.78 -6.54 24.38
C ARG A 65 -8.18 -7.00 22.97
N LEU A 66 -8.33 -8.31 22.76
CA LEU A 66 -8.80 -8.87 21.49
C LEU A 66 -10.24 -8.42 21.16
N GLN A 67 -11.14 -8.40 22.14
CA GLN A 67 -12.52 -7.94 21.95
C GLN A 67 -12.61 -6.43 21.67
N THR A 68 -11.68 -5.64 22.21
CA THR A 68 -11.58 -4.22 21.91
C THR A 68 -11.02 -3.97 20.51
N LEU A 69 -10.06 -4.80 20.08
CA LEU A 69 -9.52 -4.76 18.72
C LEU A 69 -10.58 -5.17 17.69
N GLU A 70 -11.35 -6.23 17.97
CA GLU A 70 -12.48 -6.70 17.14
C GLU A 70 -13.51 -5.59 16.89
N ARG A 71 -13.81 -4.78 17.92
CA ARG A 71 -14.74 -3.63 17.78
C ARG A 71 -14.22 -2.53 16.87
N ASN A 72 -12.90 -2.42 16.70
CA ASN A 72 -12.26 -1.42 15.85
C ASN A 72 -11.95 -1.97 14.45
N ILE A 73 -12.05 -3.29 14.23
CA ILE A 73 -11.82 -3.95 12.94
C ILE A 73 -13.11 -3.92 12.13
N SER A 74 -13.05 -3.32 10.94
CA SER A 74 -14.17 -3.33 9.98
C SER A 74 -14.20 -4.68 9.23
N PRO A 75 -15.36 -5.15 8.76
CA PRO A 75 -15.44 -6.30 7.83
C PRO A 75 -14.52 -6.13 6.60
N VAL A 76 -14.30 -4.88 6.17
CA VAL A 76 -13.39 -4.53 5.07
C VAL A 76 -11.92 -4.84 5.42
N ASP A 77 -11.53 -4.64 6.68
CA ASP A 77 -10.17 -4.90 7.15
C ASP A 77 -9.87 -6.41 7.12
N VAL A 78 -10.83 -7.22 7.56
CA VAL A 78 -10.72 -8.69 7.58
C VAL A 78 -10.58 -9.21 6.16
N GLN A 79 -11.39 -8.70 5.24
CA GLN A 79 -11.29 -9.06 3.82
C GLN A 79 -9.93 -8.68 3.23
N ALA A 80 -9.43 -7.47 3.53
CA ALA A 80 -8.12 -7.02 3.07
C ALA A 80 -7.00 -7.92 3.60
N VAL A 81 -6.92 -8.17 4.91
CA VAL A 81 -5.90 -9.05 5.51
C VAL A 81 -5.98 -10.46 4.93
N THR A 82 -7.20 -11.00 4.80
CA THR A 82 -7.39 -12.35 4.24
C THR A 82 -6.91 -12.42 2.80
N LEU A 83 -7.23 -11.41 1.98
CA LEU A 83 -6.78 -11.39 0.60
C LEU A 83 -5.26 -11.26 0.49
N LEU A 84 -4.65 -10.39 1.31
CA LEU A 84 -3.19 -10.26 1.38
C LEU A 84 -2.53 -11.60 1.73
N LEU A 85 -3.07 -12.34 2.71
CA LEU A 85 -2.59 -13.67 3.07
C LEU A 85 -2.73 -14.66 1.92
N VAL A 86 -3.86 -14.66 1.21
CA VAL A 86 -4.06 -15.52 0.04
C VAL A 86 -3.04 -15.18 -1.06
N MET A 87 -2.86 -13.89 -1.37
CA MET A 87 -1.90 -13.46 -2.39
C MET A 87 -0.47 -13.88 -2.06
N SER A 88 -0.04 -13.72 -0.80
CA SER A 88 1.34 -13.99 -0.35
C SER A 88 1.63 -15.46 -0.07
N PHE A 89 0.72 -16.17 0.58
CA PHE A 89 0.99 -17.52 1.10
C PHE A 89 0.34 -18.64 0.29
N ILE A 90 -0.58 -18.31 -0.61
CA ILE A 90 -1.24 -19.31 -1.48
C ILE A 90 -0.82 -19.11 -2.92
N VAL A 91 -1.05 -17.91 -3.49
CA VAL A 91 -0.82 -17.72 -4.92
C VAL A 91 0.67 -17.59 -5.25
N LEU A 92 1.40 -16.75 -4.51
CA LEU A 92 2.82 -16.50 -4.77
C LEU A 92 3.68 -17.79 -4.80
N PRO A 93 3.58 -18.74 -3.86
CA PRO A 93 4.41 -19.94 -3.87
C PRO A 93 4.07 -20.93 -5.00
N ILE A 94 2.89 -20.81 -5.61
CA ILE A 94 2.44 -21.69 -6.71
C ILE A 94 2.99 -21.23 -8.05
N LEU A 95 3.35 -19.94 -8.17
CA LEU A 95 3.77 -19.36 -9.44
C LEU A 95 5.20 -19.78 -9.78
N PRO A 96 5.46 -20.18 -11.03
CA PRO A 96 6.80 -20.58 -11.46
C PRO A 96 7.73 -19.36 -11.49
N ASP A 97 8.93 -19.51 -10.93
CA ASP A 97 10.00 -18.50 -10.96
C ASP A 97 10.89 -18.69 -12.19
N GLU A 98 10.25 -18.69 -13.36
CA GLU A 98 10.91 -18.83 -14.65
C GLU A 98 10.36 -17.81 -15.63
N MET A 99 11.19 -17.40 -16.59
CA MET A 99 10.72 -16.53 -17.66
C MET A 99 9.93 -17.33 -18.71
N LEU A 100 8.69 -16.93 -18.94
CA LEU A 100 7.74 -17.52 -19.87
C LEU A 100 7.53 -16.62 -21.10
N GLY A 101 7.11 -17.26 -22.21
CA GLY A 101 6.68 -16.62 -23.45
C GLY A 101 7.78 -16.44 -24.50
N PRO A 102 7.40 -16.14 -25.76
CA PRO A 102 8.38 -15.81 -26.80
C PRO A 102 9.23 -14.62 -26.32
N TYR A 103 10.54 -14.76 -26.39
CA TYR A 103 11.57 -13.82 -25.90
C TYR A 103 11.83 -13.77 -24.37
N ASN A 104 11.31 -14.71 -23.55
CA ASN A 104 11.57 -14.78 -22.11
C ASN A 104 11.28 -13.45 -21.38
N LEU A 105 10.10 -12.88 -21.61
CA LEU A 105 9.77 -11.50 -21.20
C LEU A 105 8.96 -11.42 -19.90
N PHE A 106 8.39 -12.53 -19.42
CA PHE A 106 7.44 -12.52 -18.32
C PHE A 106 7.80 -13.55 -17.26
N ASN A 107 8.07 -13.14 -16.02
CA ASN A 107 8.25 -14.07 -14.89
C ASN A 107 7.02 -13.98 -13.97
N PRO A 108 6.16 -15.01 -13.92
CA PRO A 108 4.92 -14.98 -13.14
C PRO A 108 5.16 -14.75 -11.65
N TYR A 109 6.15 -15.41 -11.06
CA TYR A 109 6.49 -15.28 -9.65
C TYR A 109 6.91 -13.85 -9.31
N LYS A 110 7.88 -13.28 -10.04
CA LYS A 110 8.37 -11.91 -9.81
C LYS A 110 7.29 -10.87 -10.04
N THR A 111 6.48 -11.05 -11.08
CA THR A 111 5.36 -10.15 -11.37
C THR A 111 4.31 -10.17 -10.26
N TRP A 112 3.99 -11.34 -9.72
CA TRP A 112 3.00 -11.47 -8.64
C TRP A 112 3.55 -11.04 -7.28
N LEU A 113 4.83 -11.30 -7.00
CA LEU A 113 5.54 -10.79 -5.82
C LEU A 113 5.37 -9.26 -5.74
N MET A 114 5.44 -8.60 -6.88
CA MET A 114 5.26 -7.17 -6.96
C MET A 114 3.85 -6.72 -6.58
N ALA A 115 2.84 -7.43 -7.06
CA ALA A 115 1.46 -7.16 -6.67
C ALA A 115 1.22 -7.36 -5.16
N VAL A 116 1.88 -8.36 -4.55
CA VAL A 116 1.87 -8.59 -3.10
C VAL A 116 2.47 -7.42 -2.33
N ILE A 117 3.63 -6.92 -2.77
CA ILE A 117 4.33 -5.80 -2.13
C ILE A 117 3.47 -4.52 -2.18
N ILE A 118 2.92 -4.19 -3.36
CA ILE A 118 2.06 -3.01 -3.53
C ILE A 118 0.82 -3.09 -2.62
N ALA A 119 0.20 -4.26 -2.55
CA ALA A 119 -0.96 -4.51 -1.71
C ALA A 119 -0.65 -4.41 -0.21
N LEU A 120 0.51 -4.93 0.23
CA LEU A 120 0.95 -4.84 1.63
C LEU A 120 1.06 -3.40 2.08
N ILE A 121 1.73 -2.57 1.27
CA ILE A 121 2.00 -1.21 1.70
C ILE A 121 0.74 -0.33 1.53
N SER A 122 -0.13 -0.64 0.57
CA SER A 122 -1.49 -0.08 0.46
C SER A 122 -2.33 -0.33 1.72
N PHE A 123 -2.23 -1.54 2.27
CA PHE A 123 -2.91 -1.92 3.52
C PHE A 123 -2.33 -1.20 4.74
N ILE A 124 -1.00 -1.04 4.82
CA ILE A 124 -0.34 -0.25 5.88
C ILE A 124 -0.81 1.21 5.82
N GLY A 125 -0.90 1.81 4.62
CA GLY A 125 -1.44 3.15 4.43
C GLY A 125 -2.88 3.28 4.92
N TYR A 126 -3.75 2.33 4.56
CA TYR A 126 -5.13 2.29 5.03
C TYR A 126 -5.23 2.30 6.57
N ILE A 127 -4.42 1.48 7.27
CA ILE A 127 -4.38 1.45 8.74
C ILE A 127 -3.92 2.78 9.33
N ALA A 128 -2.92 3.44 8.72
CA ALA A 128 -2.41 4.73 9.18
C ALA A 128 -3.49 5.84 9.11
N ILE A 129 -4.30 5.87 8.05
CA ILE A 129 -5.42 6.82 7.93
C ILE A 129 -6.44 6.60 9.04
N LYS A 130 -6.77 5.33 9.31
CA LYS A 130 -7.81 4.95 10.26
C LYS A 130 -7.48 5.36 11.70
N THR A 131 -6.20 5.49 12.06
CA THR A 131 -5.77 5.67 13.44
C THR A 131 -5.47 7.13 13.85
N LEU A 132 -5.29 8.10 12.94
CA LEU A 132 -4.61 9.39 13.23
C LEU A 132 -5.44 10.71 13.18
N GLY A 133 -6.72 10.74 12.78
CA GLY A 133 -7.62 11.92 12.93
C GLY A 133 -7.40 13.14 11.98
N GLN A 134 -8.26 14.20 12.05
CA GLN A 134 -8.65 15.13 10.94
C GLN A 134 -7.74 16.29 10.48
N LYS A 135 -6.95 16.99 11.33
CA LYS A 135 -5.98 18.02 10.81
C LYS A 135 -4.90 17.34 9.98
N TYR A 136 -4.43 16.27 10.57
CA TYR A 136 -3.67 15.18 9.99
C TYR A 136 -4.45 14.45 8.89
N GLY A 137 -5.78 14.55 8.85
CA GLY A 137 -6.67 13.75 8.01
C GLY A 137 -6.43 13.94 6.52
N ILE A 138 -6.50 15.16 5.97
CA ILE A 138 -6.23 15.36 4.53
C ILE A 138 -4.77 15.03 4.19
N PHE A 139 -3.83 15.38 5.06
CA PHE A 139 -2.41 15.13 4.83
C PHE A 139 -2.08 13.63 4.86
N LEU A 140 -2.57 12.89 5.86
CA LEU A 140 -2.41 11.44 5.97
C LEU A 140 -3.24 10.69 4.95
N THR A 141 -4.46 11.15 4.63
CA THR A 141 -5.23 10.62 3.50
C THR A 141 -4.46 10.81 2.21
N GLY A 142 -3.79 11.95 2.05
CA GLY A 142 -2.87 12.21 0.96
C GLY A 142 -1.69 11.23 0.97
N ALA A 143 -1.02 11.04 2.11
CA ALA A 143 0.17 10.22 2.22
C ALA A 143 -0.14 8.75 1.96
N ALA A 144 -1.11 8.21 2.69
CA ALA A 144 -1.51 6.81 2.57
C ALA A 144 -2.31 6.53 1.30
N GLY A 145 -3.21 7.43 0.89
CA GLY A 145 -3.87 7.31 -0.41
C GLY A 145 -2.87 7.46 -1.56
N GLY A 146 -1.83 8.28 -1.41
CA GLY A 146 -0.77 8.44 -2.39
C GLY A 146 0.18 7.26 -2.44
N PHE A 147 0.32 6.54 -1.32
CA PHE A 147 0.94 5.22 -1.28
C PHE A 147 0.18 4.24 -2.19
N ILE A 148 -1.16 4.30 -2.23
CA ILE A 148 -1.99 3.40 -3.05
C ILE A 148 -2.05 3.89 -4.50
N SER A 149 -2.54 5.12 -4.68
CA SER A 149 -2.67 5.79 -5.97
C SER A 149 -2.71 7.30 -5.77
N SER A 150 -1.57 7.93 -6.00
CA SER A 150 -1.42 9.39 -6.00
C SER A 150 -2.32 10.07 -7.05
N THR A 151 -2.68 9.38 -8.13
CA THR A 151 -3.65 9.85 -9.15
C THR A 151 -5.07 9.89 -8.58
N ALA A 152 -5.52 8.83 -7.91
CA ALA A 152 -6.85 8.80 -7.30
C ALA A 152 -7.01 9.84 -6.18
N VAL A 153 -5.95 10.06 -5.39
CA VAL A 153 -5.92 11.14 -4.40
C VAL A 153 -6.03 12.51 -5.06
N SER A 154 -5.28 12.75 -6.14
CA SER A 154 -5.33 14.02 -6.87
C SER A 154 -6.74 14.33 -7.36
N ILE A 155 -7.41 13.36 -7.99
CA ILE A 155 -8.80 13.49 -8.44
C ILE A 155 -9.75 13.79 -7.27
N SER A 156 -9.65 13.00 -6.20
CA SER A 156 -10.55 13.08 -5.05
C SER A 156 -10.41 14.42 -4.32
N LEU A 157 -9.18 14.81 -3.99
CA LEU A 157 -8.88 16.04 -3.27
C LEU A 157 -9.17 17.28 -4.12
N SER A 158 -8.94 17.25 -5.43
CA SER A 158 -9.33 18.34 -6.33
C SER A 158 -10.84 18.54 -6.38
N LYS A 159 -11.64 17.47 -6.45
CA LYS A 159 -13.12 17.55 -6.40
C LYS A 159 -13.63 18.06 -5.05
N MET A 160 -12.98 17.66 -3.95
CA MET A 160 -13.35 18.13 -2.61
C MET A 160 -13.03 19.61 -2.41
N PHE A 161 -11.90 20.08 -2.95
CA PHE A 161 -11.50 21.49 -2.90
C PHE A 161 -12.54 22.44 -3.50
N GLN A 162 -13.24 22.03 -4.59
CA GLN A 162 -14.32 22.81 -5.21
C GLN A 162 -15.48 23.15 -4.25
N LYS A 163 -15.62 22.41 -3.14
CA LYS A 163 -16.64 22.68 -2.12
C LYS A 163 -16.10 23.49 -0.93
N GLN A 164 -14.78 23.62 -0.83
CA GLN A 164 -14.07 24.15 0.34
C GLN A 164 -12.84 24.99 -0.07
N TYR A 165 -13.03 25.99 -0.93
CA TYR A 165 -11.95 26.81 -1.50
C TYR A 165 -11.04 27.51 -0.47
N HIS A 166 -11.54 27.72 0.76
CA HIS A 166 -10.79 28.35 1.85
C HIS A 166 -9.68 27.44 2.42
N LEU A 167 -9.70 26.13 2.12
CA LEU A 167 -8.71 25.15 2.61
C LEU A 167 -7.63 24.82 1.55
N LEU A 168 -7.22 25.81 0.76
CA LEU A 168 -6.25 25.63 -0.33
C LEU A 168 -4.99 24.89 0.11
N ASN A 169 -4.40 25.28 1.25
CA ASN A 169 -3.16 24.68 1.74
C ASN A 169 -3.36 23.23 2.20
N ASN A 170 -4.51 22.88 2.77
CA ASN A 170 -4.80 21.52 3.22
C ASN A 170 -4.86 20.56 2.02
N TYR A 171 -5.62 20.93 0.99
CA TYR A 171 -5.76 20.11 -0.23
C TYR A 171 -4.47 20.10 -1.06
N SER A 172 -3.74 21.22 -1.12
CA SER A 172 -2.42 21.27 -1.76
C SER A 172 -1.42 20.34 -1.05
N GLY A 173 -1.38 20.38 0.28
CA GLY A 173 -0.55 19.50 1.10
C GLY A 173 -0.90 18.02 0.92
N GLY A 174 -2.18 17.67 0.90
CA GLY A 174 -2.64 16.31 0.65
C GLY A 174 -2.24 15.77 -0.74
N ILE A 175 -2.33 16.58 -1.79
CA ILE A 175 -1.91 16.19 -3.14
C ILE A 175 -0.38 16.13 -3.26
N ALA A 176 0.31 17.08 -2.62
CA ALA A 176 1.78 17.16 -2.62
C ALA A 176 2.40 15.95 -1.89
N ILE A 177 1.92 15.59 -0.70
CA ILE A 177 2.41 14.40 0.01
C ILE A 177 2.10 13.14 -0.78
N ALA A 178 0.93 13.06 -1.42
CA ALA A 178 0.59 11.91 -2.25
C ALA A 178 1.56 11.73 -3.42
N SER A 179 1.90 12.83 -4.08
CA SER A 179 2.87 12.83 -5.19
C SER A 179 4.30 12.57 -4.71
N THR A 180 4.64 13.00 -3.49
CA THR A 180 5.96 12.71 -2.88
C THR A 180 6.13 11.22 -2.63
N PHE A 181 5.07 10.55 -2.17
CA PHE A 181 5.07 9.10 -1.96
C PHE A 181 5.25 8.31 -3.26
N MET A 182 4.87 8.86 -4.42
CA MET A 182 5.21 8.25 -5.71
C MET A 182 6.73 8.16 -5.90
N TYR A 183 7.49 9.24 -5.64
CA TYR A 183 8.95 9.22 -5.80
C TYR A 183 9.62 8.19 -4.86
N ILE A 184 9.12 8.10 -3.62
CA ILE A 184 9.58 7.11 -2.65
C ILE A 184 9.28 5.68 -3.14
N ARG A 185 8.06 5.44 -3.66
CA ARG A 185 7.65 4.14 -4.20
C ARG A 185 8.50 3.73 -5.39
N VAL A 186 8.71 4.61 -6.37
CA VAL A 186 9.54 4.32 -7.55
C VAL A 186 10.96 3.91 -7.15
N LEU A 187 11.58 4.63 -6.21
CA LEU A 187 12.92 4.29 -5.74
C LEU A 187 12.94 2.94 -5.00
N PHE A 188 11.92 2.68 -4.17
CA PHE A 188 11.78 1.43 -3.44
C PHE A 188 11.54 0.22 -4.38
N GLU A 189 10.61 0.36 -5.33
CA GLU A 189 10.31 -0.62 -6.38
C GLU A 189 11.55 -0.97 -7.18
N THR A 190 12.32 0.06 -7.58
CA THR A 190 13.60 -0.13 -8.26
C THR A 190 14.59 -0.88 -7.37
N PHE A 191 14.73 -0.50 -6.10
CA PHE A 191 15.68 -1.12 -5.16
C PHE A 191 15.41 -2.60 -4.93
N VAL A 192 14.13 -2.99 -4.83
CA VAL A 192 13.74 -4.39 -4.64
C VAL A 192 14.12 -5.26 -5.84
N ILE A 193 14.06 -4.72 -7.07
CA ILE A 193 14.38 -5.50 -8.28
C ILE A 193 15.86 -5.42 -8.66
N ASN A 194 16.38 -4.20 -8.72
CA ASN A 194 17.73 -3.90 -9.18
C ASN A 194 18.36 -2.83 -8.27
N PRO A 195 19.09 -3.25 -7.23
CA PRO A 195 19.76 -2.34 -6.31
C PRO A 195 20.73 -1.36 -7.01
N ASP A 196 21.41 -1.79 -8.08
CA ASP A 196 22.36 -0.95 -8.81
C ASP A 196 21.63 0.17 -9.57
N LEU A 197 20.50 -0.14 -10.21
CA LEU A 197 19.65 0.87 -10.84
C LEU A 197 19.06 1.83 -9.80
N ALA A 198 18.72 1.33 -8.61
CA ALA A 198 18.22 2.18 -7.54
C ALA A 198 19.29 3.14 -7.01
N LEU A 199 20.54 2.69 -6.87
CA LEU A 199 21.68 3.56 -6.57
C LEU A 199 21.92 4.59 -7.69
N HIS A 200 21.67 4.21 -8.94
CA HIS A 200 21.73 5.11 -10.09
C HIS A 200 20.59 6.15 -10.13
N LEU A 201 19.45 5.85 -9.53
CA LEU A 201 18.31 6.78 -9.41
C LEU A 201 18.30 7.57 -8.10
N LEU A 202 19.14 7.17 -7.14
CA LEU A 202 19.07 7.63 -5.76
C LEU A 202 19.13 9.16 -5.61
N PRO A 203 20.12 9.89 -6.14
CA PRO A 203 20.22 11.34 -5.98
C PRO A 203 19.02 12.10 -6.56
N ALA A 204 18.52 11.67 -7.71
CA ALA A 204 17.36 12.26 -8.37
C ALA A 204 16.08 12.07 -7.53
N TYR A 205 15.78 10.83 -7.15
CA TYR A 205 14.55 10.50 -6.43
C TYR A 205 14.60 10.88 -4.95
N LEU A 206 15.78 10.83 -4.32
CA LEU A 206 15.98 11.32 -2.95
C LEU A 206 15.80 12.84 -2.89
N GLY A 207 16.39 13.59 -3.83
CA GLY A 207 16.21 15.03 -3.93
C GLY A 207 14.74 15.42 -4.16
N ALA A 208 14.05 14.73 -5.07
CA ALA A 208 12.62 14.92 -5.32
C ALA A 208 11.76 14.59 -4.08
N SER A 209 12.11 13.52 -3.36
CA SER A 209 11.40 13.09 -2.15
C SER A 209 11.60 14.08 -1.00
N ILE A 210 12.83 14.52 -0.73
CA ILE A 210 13.14 15.49 0.33
C ILE A 210 12.44 16.82 0.05
N SER A 211 12.59 17.34 -1.17
CA SER A 211 11.93 18.60 -1.55
C SER A 211 10.41 18.48 -1.53
N GLY A 212 9.86 17.33 -1.95
CA GLY A 212 8.45 17.03 -1.87
C GLY A 212 7.93 17.01 -0.43
N LEU A 213 8.64 16.35 0.48
CA LEU A 213 8.32 16.32 1.91
C LEU A 213 8.36 17.73 2.51
N LEU A 214 9.39 18.52 2.21
CA LEU A 214 9.54 19.89 2.72
C LEU A 214 8.41 20.81 2.24
N LEU A 215 8.09 20.78 0.94
CA LEU A 215 7.01 21.61 0.37
C LEU A 215 5.64 21.18 0.87
N SER A 216 5.43 19.86 0.98
CA SER A 216 4.19 19.31 1.51
C SER A 216 4.00 19.68 2.98
N TRP A 217 5.07 19.58 3.77
CA TRP A 217 5.09 20.04 5.16
C TRP A 217 4.85 21.56 5.26
N TYR A 218 5.44 22.36 4.37
CA TYR A 218 5.20 23.80 4.32
C TYR A 218 3.72 24.12 4.05
N PHE A 219 3.06 23.40 3.14
CA PHE A 219 1.62 23.54 2.92
C PHE A 219 0.83 23.12 4.16
N PHE A 220 1.18 22.01 4.79
CA PHE A 220 0.55 21.55 6.03
C PHE A 220 0.70 22.55 7.19
N ALA A 221 1.89 23.10 7.40
CA ALA A 221 2.16 24.06 8.47
C ALA A 221 1.38 25.37 8.29
N LYS A 222 1.13 25.80 7.05
CA LYS A 222 0.31 26.96 6.71
C LYS A 222 -1.19 26.65 6.57
N SER A 223 -1.61 25.43 6.88
CA SER A 223 -3.02 25.02 6.78
C SER A 223 -3.79 25.41 8.04
N PRO A 224 -4.95 26.10 7.92
CA PRO A 224 -5.81 26.33 9.06
C PRO A 224 -6.32 25.00 9.62
N SER A 225 -6.45 24.93 10.95
CA SER A 225 -7.11 23.81 11.62
C SER A 225 -8.60 23.86 11.29
N ALA A 226 -9.07 22.92 10.46
CA ALA A 226 -10.49 22.78 10.13
C ALA A 226 -10.96 21.37 10.50
N HIS A 227 -12.17 21.27 11.06
CA HIS A 227 -12.86 19.99 11.26
C HIS A 227 -13.57 19.60 9.96
N ILE A 228 -13.27 18.40 9.44
CA ILE A 228 -13.90 17.85 8.24
C ILE A 228 -14.47 16.49 8.58
N ASP A 229 -15.80 16.39 8.57
CA ASP A 229 -16.53 15.15 8.84
C ASP A 229 -16.21 14.07 7.78
N LEU A 230 -15.37 13.10 8.15
CA LEU A 230 -14.80 12.07 7.26
C LEU A 230 -15.80 10.93 6.94
N THR A 231 -16.96 10.92 7.58
CA THR A 231 -18.02 9.93 7.39
C THR A 231 -18.62 9.91 5.98
N LYS A 232 -18.36 10.95 5.15
CA LYS A 232 -18.86 11.07 3.76
C LYS A 232 -17.82 10.84 2.67
N SER A 233 -16.56 10.51 3.00
CA SER A 233 -15.54 10.29 1.96
C SER A 233 -15.57 8.83 1.49
N ASN A 234 -15.89 8.62 0.20
CA ASN A 234 -15.90 7.32 -0.48
C ASN A 234 -14.48 6.72 -0.68
N ILE A 235 -13.56 6.97 0.26
CA ILE A 235 -12.17 6.50 0.21
C ILE A 235 -12.07 5.02 0.60
N ALA A 236 -13.14 4.45 1.16
CA ALA A 236 -13.23 3.04 1.56
C ALA A 236 -13.61 2.08 0.41
N LYS A 237 -13.09 2.26 -0.80
CA LYS A 237 -13.15 1.18 -1.81
C LYS A 237 -11.91 0.31 -1.67
N ASN A 238 -12.11 -0.83 -1.02
CA ASN A 238 -11.26 -2.02 -0.94
C ASN A 238 -9.79 -1.83 -1.44
N PRO A 239 -8.81 -1.62 -0.53
CA PRO A 239 -7.40 -1.34 -0.87
C PRO A 239 -6.67 -2.54 -1.49
N LEU A 240 -7.33 -3.70 -1.50
CA LEU A 240 -6.81 -4.97 -1.95
C LEU A 240 -7.81 -5.51 -2.99
N GLN A 241 -7.72 -4.98 -4.20
CA GLN A 241 -8.48 -5.49 -5.33
C GLN A 241 -7.61 -6.51 -6.06
N LEU A 242 -7.94 -7.79 -5.92
CA LEU A 242 -7.35 -8.89 -6.69
C LEU A 242 -7.37 -8.62 -8.20
N SER A 243 -8.35 -7.84 -8.67
CA SER A 243 -8.44 -7.36 -10.05
C SER A 243 -7.32 -6.39 -10.43
N GLU A 244 -6.80 -5.57 -9.52
CA GLU A 244 -5.67 -4.68 -9.77
C GLU A 244 -4.38 -5.50 -9.93
N ALA A 245 -4.13 -6.49 -9.06
CA ALA A 245 -2.97 -7.39 -9.16
C ALA A 245 -2.93 -8.15 -10.50
N LEU A 246 -4.06 -8.70 -10.93
CA LEU A 246 -4.21 -9.35 -12.24
C LEU A 246 -4.04 -8.38 -13.41
N LYS A 247 -4.58 -7.16 -13.31
CA LYS A 247 -4.36 -6.10 -14.31
C LYS A 247 -2.89 -5.71 -14.40
N PHE A 248 -2.18 -5.59 -13.27
CA PHE A 248 -0.75 -5.31 -13.25
C PHE A 248 0.03 -6.42 -13.94
N GLY A 249 -0.25 -7.69 -13.62
CA GLY A 249 0.39 -8.83 -14.29
C GLY A 249 0.21 -8.84 -15.81
N LEU A 250 -1.00 -8.54 -16.27
CA LEU A 250 -1.33 -8.45 -17.69
C LEU A 250 -0.70 -7.21 -18.35
N LEU A 251 -0.72 -6.07 -17.65
CA LEU A 251 -0.10 -4.82 -18.08
C LEU A 251 1.42 -4.94 -18.20
N PHE A 252 2.09 -5.65 -17.27
CA PHE A 252 3.50 -5.99 -17.36
C PHE A 252 3.82 -6.78 -18.62
N GLY A 253 3.06 -7.85 -18.89
CA GLY A 253 3.26 -8.63 -20.11
C GLY A 253 3.10 -7.79 -21.37
N ILE A 254 2.10 -6.90 -21.41
CA ILE A 254 1.89 -5.97 -22.52
C ILE A 254 3.03 -4.97 -22.65
N ILE A 255 3.43 -4.30 -21.55
CA ILE A 255 4.49 -3.29 -21.55
C ILE A 255 5.82 -3.93 -21.94
N TYR A 256 6.18 -5.07 -21.34
CA TYR A 256 7.43 -5.78 -21.64
C TYR A 256 7.44 -6.26 -23.10
N GLY A 257 6.32 -6.79 -23.60
CA GLY A 257 6.15 -7.16 -25.01
C GLY A 257 6.25 -5.95 -25.94
N ALA A 258 5.62 -4.84 -25.58
CA ALA A 258 5.70 -3.58 -26.34
C ALA A 258 7.12 -3.03 -26.34
N ILE A 259 7.84 -3.05 -25.22
CA ILE A 259 9.24 -2.63 -25.15
C ILE A 259 10.09 -3.55 -26.02
N ALA A 260 10.02 -4.87 -25.88
CA ALA A 260 10.81 -5.79 -26.69
C ALA A 260 10.53 -5.64 -28.19
N PHE A 261 9.26 -5.50 -28.57
CA PHE A 261 8.84 -5.30 -29.95
C PHE A 261 9.33 -3.96 -30.51
N ILE A 262 9.10 -2.87 -29.78
CA ILE A 262 9.47 -1.52 -30.24
C ILE A 262 10.99 -1.36 -30.18
N GLN A 263 11.68 -1.93 -29.21
CA GLN A 263 13.15 -1.95 -29.13
C GLN A 263 13.77 -2.69 -30.31
N SER A 264 13.18 -3.81 -30.75
CA SER A 264 13.67 -4.53 -31.94
C SER A 264 13.61 -3.71 -33.23
N ARG A 265 12.73 -2.70 -33.29
CA ARG A 265 12.45 -1.86 -34.47
C ARG A 265 13.05 -0.46 -34.38
N TYR A 266 13.14 0.09 -33.17
CA TYR A 266 13.44 1.50 -32.88
C TYR A 266 14.57 1.68 -31.85
N GLY A 267 15.20 0.59 -31.40
CA GLY A 267 16.26 0.64 -30.38
C GLY A 267 15.79 1.28 -29.08
N ASP A 268 16.69 2.00 -28.42
CA ASP A 268 16.45 2.61 -27.11
C ASP A 268 15.32 3.66 -27.12
N MET A 269 15.09 4.30 -28.28
CA MET A 269 13.98 5.24 -28.47
C MET A 269 12.61 4.60 -28.20
N GLY A 270 12.50 3.29 -28.47
CA GLY A 270 11.30 2.52 -28.18
C GLY A 270 10.97 2.46 -26.69
N VAL A 271 11.99 2.32 -25.86
CA VAL A 271 11.87 2.29 -24.39
C VAL A 271 11.30 3.62 -23.89
N TYR A 272 11.79 4.74 -24.41
CA TYR A 272 11.35 6.07 -24.00
C TYR A 272 9.91 6.37 -24.40
N ILE A 273 9.48 5.96 -25.59
CA ILE A 273 8.08 6.12 -26.05
C ILE A 273 7.14 5.30 -25.18
N VAL A 274 7.46 4.03 -24.91
CA VAL A 274 6.62 3.18 -24.05
C VAL A 274 6.58 3.74 -22.62
N SER A 275 7.70 4.27 -22.13
CA SER A 275 7.75 4.91 -20.82
C SER A 275 6.87 6.15 -20.72
N PHE A 276 6.89 6.99 -21.75
CA PHE A 276 6.01 8.14 -21.85
C PHE A 276 4.53 7.73 -21.83
N ILE A 277 4.14 6.77 -22.67
CA ILE A 277 2.74 6.29 -22.76
C ILE A 277 2.31 5.66 -21.43
N SER A 278 3.14 4.82 -20.84
CA SER A 278 2.84 4.15 -19.57
C SER A 278 2.64 5.16 -18.44
N GLY A 279 3.51 6.17 -18.38
CA GLY A 279 3.43 7.25 -17.41
C GLY A 279 2.13 8.06 -17.45
N ILE A 280 1.35 8.02 -18.54
CA ILE A 280 0.03 8.67 -18.60
C ILE A 280 -0.93 8.03 -17.59
N SER A 281 -0.85 6.71 -17.42
CA SER A 281 -1.71 5.96 -16.50
C SER A 281 -1.08 5.90 -15.12
N ASP A 282 0.06 5.21 -15.01
CA ASP A 282 0.75 4.96 -13.76
C ASP A 282 2.24 4.65 -14.01
N VAL A 283 3.09 4.94 -13.03
CA VAL A 283 4.55 4.81 -13.12
C VAL A 283 5.04 3.46 -12.62
N ASP A 284 4.27 2.81 -11.76
CA ASP A 284 4.70 1.63 -11.01
C ASP A 284 4.98 0.48 -12.03
N ALA A 285 4.08 0.24 -12.98
CA ALA A 285 4.22 -0.84 -13.97
C ALA A 285 5.42 -0.68 -14.94
N ILE A 286 5.78 0.54 -15.32
CA ILE A 286 6.95 0.75 -16.18
C ILE A 286 8.25 0.71 -15.36
N THR A 287 8.23 1.24 -14.14
CA THR A 287 9.38 1.19 -13.21
C THR A 287 9.86 -0.23 -12.99
N LEU A 288 8.91 -1.11 -12.70
CA LEU A 288 9.17 -2.50 -12.40
C LEU A 288 9.62 -3.27 -13.65
N SER A 289 9.03 -2.98 -14.81
CA SER A 289 9.47 -3.57 -16.10
C SER A 289 10.91 -3.21 -16.43
N LEU A 290 11.25 -1.92 -16.38
CA LEU A 290 12.59 -1.43 -16.73
C LEU A 290 13.65 -1.88 -15.72
N SER A 291 13.30 -1.92 -14.42
CA SER A 291 14.19 -2.44 -13.39
C SER A 291 14.50 -3.92 -13.60
N GLN A 292 13.48 -4.71 -13.98
CA GLN A 292 13.68 -6.14 -14.26
C GLN A 292 14.53 -6.34 -15.53
N MET A 293 14.25 -5.60 -16.60
CA MET A 293 15.04 -5.67 -17.83
C MET A 293 16.52 -5.27 -17.62
N ALA A 294 16.78 -4.28 -16.77
CA ALA A 294 18.13 -3.92 -16.37
C ALA A 294 18.81 -5.03 -15.54
N ASN A 295 18.07 -5.65 -14.61
CA ASN A 295 18.59 -6.75 -13.78
C ASN A 295 18.94 -7.99 -14.63
N ASP A 296 18.15 -8.24 -15.68
CA ASP A 296 18.36 -9.35 -16.61
C ASP A 296 19.48 -9.05 -17.65
N GLY A 297 20.13 -7.88 -17.58
CA GLY A 297 21.16 -7.45 -18.53
C GLY A 297 20.63 -7.16 -19.95
N LYS A 298 19.31 -7.01 -20.12
CA LYS A 298 18.67 -6.74 -21.42
C LYS A 298 18.64 -5.25 -21.77
N LEU A 299 18.76 -4.38 -20.76
CA LEU A 299 18.84 -2.93 -20.92
C LEU A 299 20.01 -2.37 -20.10
N LEU A 300 20.65 -1.32 -20.61
CA LEU A 300 21.61 -0.55 -19.83
C LEU A 300 20.90 0.16 -18.67
N LEU A 301 21.64 0.38 -17.58
CA LEU A 301 21.15 1.11 -16.41
C LEU A 301 20.63 2.50 -16.80
N ASP A 302 21.39 3.24 -17.62
CA ASP A 302 21.03 4.58 -18.06
C ASP A 302 19.71 4.60 -18.85
N ILE A 303 19.53 3.70 -19.81
CA ILE A 303 18.31 3.61 -20.61
C ILE A 303 17.09 3.35 -19.71
N SER A 304 17.26 2.45 -18.75
CA SER A 304 16.23 2.12 -17.77
C SER A 304 15.92 3.32 -16.88
N ALA A 305 16.95 4.00 -16.37
CA ALA A 305 16.81 5.20 -15.55
C ALA A 305 16.09 6.33 -16.30
N TYR A 306 16.48 6.61 -17.55
CA TYR A 306 15.80 7.60 -18.40
C TYR A 306 14.34 7.25 -18.62
N GLY A 307 14.02 5.97 -18.92
CA GLY A 307 12.64 5.54 -19.07
C GLY A 307 11.80 5.78 -17.81
N ILE A 308 12.33 5.40 -16.64
CA ILE A 308 11.65 5.59 -15.34
C ILE A 308 11.44 7.09 -15.05
N ILE A 309 12.44 7.93 -15.32
CA ILE A 309 12.34 9.40 -15.18
C ILE A 309 11.28 9.97 -16.12
N ILE A 310 11.27 9.57 -17.40
CA ILE A 310 10.27 10.01 -18.38
C ILE A 310 8.87 9.64 -17.90
N ALA A 311 8.67 8.41 -17.43
CA ALA A 311 7.38 7.98 -16.90
C ALA A 311 6.93 8.83 -15.69
N SER A 312 7.83 9.06 -14.72
CA SER A 312 7.58 9.90 -13.54
C SER A 312 7.21 11.34 -13.90
N VAL A 313 7.91 11.92 -14.88
CA VAL A 313 7.64 13.27 -15.39
C VAL A 313 6.27 13.32 -16.06
N THR A 314 5.96 12.39 -16.98
CA THR A 314 4.66 12.34 -17.65
C THR A 314 3.52 12.18 -16.66
N ASN A 315 3.67 11.31 -15.68
CA ASN A 315 2.62 11.09 -14.67
C ASN A 315 2.37 12.32 -13.80
N SER A 316 3.45 13.04 -13.47
CA SER A 316 3.36 14.33 -12.77
C SER A 316 2.62 15.39 -13.59
N PHE A 317 2.87 15.46 -14.90
CA PHE A 317 2.13 16.34 -15.81
C PHE A 317 0.64 15.96 -15.91
N VAL A 318 0.31 14.66 -16.00
CA VAL A 318 -1.09 14.20 -16.01
C VAL A 318 -1.80 14.59 -14.72
N LYS A 319 -1.18 14.38 -13.55
CA LYS A 319 -1.73 14.83 -12.27
C LYS A 319 -1.94 16.34 -12.24
N LEU A 320 -0.98 17.11 -12.73
CA LEU A 320 -1.11 18.55 -12.80
C LEU A 320 -2.30 18.96 -13.67
N ALA A 321 -2.47 18.35 -14.84
CA ALA A 321 -3.62 18.57 -15.72
C ALA A 321 -4.96 18.21 -15.03
N ILE A 322 -5.01 17.08 -14.33
CA ILE A 322 -6.18 16.67 -13.52
C ILE A 322 -6.50 17.73 -12.46
N VAL A 323 -5.49 18.24 -11.75
CA VAL A 323 -5.68 19.25 -10.69
C VAL A 323 -6.17 20.57 -11.28
N PHE A 324 -5.64 21.01 -12.43
CA PHE A 324 -6.15 22.20 -13.12
C PHE A 324 -7.61 22.01 -13.56
N TRP A 325 -7.94 20.87 -14.14
CA TRP A 325 -9.27 20.60 -14.67
C TRP A 325 -10.33 20.46 -13.57
N LEU A 326 -10.02 19.70 -12.51
CA LEU A 326 -10.98 19.37 -11.44
C LEU A 326 -10.91 20.34 -10.26
N GLY A 327 -9.74 20.89 -9.94
CA GLY A 327 -9.51 21.74 -8.77
C GLY A 327 -9.42 23.24 -9.07
N GLY A 328 -9.35 23.61 -10.35
CA GLY A 328 -9.30 25.00 -10.81
C GLY A 328 -7.93 25.67 -10.67
N LEU A 329 -7.83 26.90 -11.18
CA LEU A 329 -6.58 27.61 -11.40
C LEU A 329 -5.74 27.81 -10.12
N ARG A 330 -6.38 28.16 -9.00
CA ARG A 330 -5.67 28.44 -7.74
C ARG A 330 -4.95 27.21 -7.17
N LEU A 331 -5.63 26.05 -7.17
CA LEU A 331 -5.04 24.79 -6.72
C LEU A 331 -3.99 24.30 -7.73
N GLY A 332 -4.31 24.39 -9.02
CA GLY A 332 -3.41 24.01 -10.11
C GLY A 332 -2.09 24.76 -10.09
N LEU A 333 -2.09 26.09 -9.92
CA LEU A 333 -0.86 26.89 -9.81
C LEU A 333 -0.02 26.51 -8.58
N ARG A 334 -0.66 26.14 -7.47
CA ARG A 334 0.04 25.72 -6.25
C ARG A 334 0.76 24.38 -6.46
N ILE A 335 0.09 23.43 -7.10
CA ILE A 335 0.64 22.12 -7.43
C ILE A 335 1.64 22.21 -8.58
N ALA A 336 1.49 23.15 -9.51
CA ALA A 336 2.48 23.44 -10.55
C ALA A 336 3.82 23.84 -9.94
N LEU A 337 3.82 24.73 -8.94
CA LEU A 337 5.03 25.11 -8.22
C LEU A 337 5.66 23.90 -7.51
N PHE A 338 4.86 23.04 -6.90
CA PHE A 338 5.34 21.80 -6.29
C PHE A 338 6.03 20.88 -7.31
N PHE A 339 5.42 20.63 -8.47
CA PHE A 339 6.02 19.79 -9.51
C PHE A 339 7.25 20.45 -10.15
N LEU A 340 7.24 21.77 -10.35
CA LEU A 340 8.39 22.49 -10.88
C LEU A 340 9.62 22.31 -9.98
N VAL A 341 9.46 22.47 -8.66
CA VAL A 341 10.57 22.30 -7.72
C VAL A 341 11.01 20.83 -7.63
N THR A 342 10.06 19.90 -7.47
CA THR A 342 10.41 18.47 -7.27
C THR A 342 11.02 17.85 -8.53
N LEU A 343 10.47 18.10 -9.72
CA LEU A 343 11.02 17.63 -10.99
C LEU A 343 12.31 18.37 -11.37
N GLY A 344 12.44 19.66 -11.03
CA GLY A 344 13.67 20.41 -11.23
C GLY A 344 14.83 19.83 -10.41
N ILE A 345 14.59 19.53 -9.13
CA ILE A 345 15.59 18.88 -8.27
C ILE A 345 15.87 17.45 -8.74
N MET A 346 14.86 16.71 -9.20
CA MET A 346 15.05 15.39 -9.80
C MET A 346 16.00 15.45 -10.99
N GLY A 347 15.79 16.41 -11.90
CA GLY A 347 16.65 16.63 -13.07
C GLY A 347 18.08 17.01 -12.68
N VAL A 348 18.26 17.93 -11.72
CA VAL A 348 19.59 18.31 -11.22
C VAL A 348 20.29 17.14 -10.54
N GLY A 349 19.59 16.38 -9.70
CA GLY A 349 20.14 15.21 -9.02
C GLY A 349 20.61 14.14 -10.01
N TYR A 350 19.86 13.93 -11.09
CA TYR A 350 20.25 12.99 -12.13
C TYR A 350 21.47 13.47 -12.95
N LEU A 351 21.47 14.74 -13.37
CA LEU A 351 22.62 15.32 -14.09
C LEU A 351 23.90 15.31 -13.25
N TRP A 352 23.78 15.48 -11.94
CA TRP A 352 24.90 15.41 -11.01
C TRP A 352 25.50 14.00 -10.93
N GLN A 353 24.66 12.96 -10.99
CA GLN A 353 25.14 11.58 -11.00
C GLN A 353 25.91 11.24 -12.28
N LEU A 354 25.46 11.72 -13.44
CA LEU A 354 26.17 11.55 -14.72
C LEU A 354 27.55 12.21 -14.76
N HIS A 355 27.86 13.15 -13.85
CA HIS A 355 29.18 13.78 -13.75
C HIS A 355 30.12 13.08 -12.76
N ILE A 356 29.60 12.23 -11.87
CA ILE A 356 30.37 11.57 -10.81
C ILE A 356 30.60 10.08 -11.11
N GLY A 357 29.66 9.42 -11.80
CA GLY A 357 29.81 8.07 -12.34
C GLY A 357 30.53 8.08 -13.68
#